data_AF-A0A417UB57-F1
#
_entry.id   AF-A0A417UB57-F1
#
_cell.length_a   1.000
_cell.length_b   1.000
_cell.length_c   1.000
_cell.angle_alpha   90.00
_cell.angle_beta   90.00
_cell.angle_gamma   90.00
#
_symmetry.space_group_name_H-M   'P 1'
#
loop_
_entity.id
_entity.type
_entity.pdbx_description
1 polymer ?
#
loop_
_entity_poly.entity_id
_entity_poly.type
_entity_poly.pdbx_seq_one_letter_code
_entity_poly.pdbx_strand_id
1 'polypeptide(L)'
;MFIIHILSLLIFILILGFYLKEKLTDCIPAAVSLLILFLYGLSFGNLLWLTDILAPLFLLGSGILVFKMDRKKRKELVSFAGRELRASAFLTALLLFMVVTVCVSGKLTSWWDDYNFWATDVKSIFYLDGFADRYENVAAEFGDYPPGTQMLKWWFLHLSPSEFREGLMFAGYYVCNLAFLVPLLERIRKKNVITMTIGAVLLWLFPSMVEAFWMDGCCADLTMAVIYGAFLTAVLDREGHSSLFYYGRQTCYLMVLVLCKNTGVIWLFFGLLFTLLYHFLHRRDEIFAQDRKAVKRGLIAVVCLPALTEGSWLSFCLMNRRVAKLTGVAVHMATGSMNIPDVQGQMVDAFLTAFLKWPLHRYSTAILNVSPLMLVILVLVIYALLGIRKKITGKDSRFLLLFALLSAASFYSLNLISHLTIFAVETQYLEPFGMVSSIERYGAPFTIGSLYLTAYLVLKSENAVRGLLLCAIPVLLTADYQGSYRALIGYGNTIEEIRQEREDIVDEKAEAFLAKIGAGTRKSIGRVLYLRDLSDISWVRNAYVSFEAAPVSVMYGNISGETTDSAALLKTIEESHAGYLYVEPLDEENQELFAPFMDGTEFSYDTLYRIIENDGRILLVPVA
;
A
#
# COMPACT_ATOMS: atom_id res chain seq x y z
N MET A 1 1.17 19.47 18.25
CA MET A 1 0.19 18.62 17.54
C MET A 1 0.61 17.16 17.46
N PHE A 2 1.84 16.80 17.05
CA PHE A 2 2.26 15.39 16.94
C PHE A 2 2.01 14.54 18.21
N ILE A 3 2.34 15.04 19.41
CA ILE A 3 2.13 14.33 20.69
C ILE A 3 0.63 14.02 20.88
N ILE A 4 -0.24 14.95 20.50
CA ILE A 4 -1.69 14.80 20.65
C ILE A 4 -2.20 13.67 19.76
N HIS A 5 -1.74 13.57 18.52
CA HIS A 5 -2.11 12.49 17.59
C HIS A 5 -1.64 11.12 18.09
N ILE A 6 -0.38 11.01 18.51
CA ILE A 6 0.18 9.78 19.07
C ILE A 6 -0.59 9.36 20.33
N LEU A 7 -0.84 10.28 21.26
CA LEU A 7 -1.62 10.01 22.46
C LEU A 7 -3.06 9.60 22.11
N SER A 8 -3.68 10.24 21.11
CA SER A 8 -5.03 9.89 20.67
C SER A 8 -5.11 8.45 20.19
N LEU A 9 -4.17 8.02 19.35
CA LEU A 9 -4.10 6.64 18.88
C LEU A 9 -3.86 5.65 20.02
N LEU A 10 -2.92 5.94 20.94
CA LEU A 10 -2.64 5.08 22.09
C LEU A 10 -3.84 4.97 23.05
N ILE A 11 -4.53 6.08 23.30
CA ILE A 11 -5.76 6.09 24.11
C ILE A 11 -6.89 5.35 23.40
N PHE A 12 -7.01 5.47 22.09
CA PHE A 12 -7.98 4.72 21.31
C PHE A 12 -7.73 3.21 21.38
N ILE A 13 -6.48 2.76 21.24
CA ILE A 13 -6.09 1.34 21.43
C ILE A 13 -6.43 0.87 22.85
N LEU A 14 -6.15 1.70 23.87
CA LEU A 14 -6.49 1.39 25.27
C LEU A 14 -7.99 1.24 25.50
N ILE A 15 -8.79 2.15 24.94
CA ILE A 15 -10.25 2.10 25.00
C ILE A 15 -10.76 0.83 24.30
N LEU A 16 -10.25 0.54 23.09
CA LEU A 16 -10.64 -0.63 22.33
C LEU A 16 -10.37 -1.92 23.13
N GLY A 17 -9.15 -2.07 23.67
CA GLY A 17 -8.79 -3.23 24.50
C GLY A 17 -9.63 -3.32 25.78
N PHE A 18 -9.85 -2.21 26.49
CA PHE A 18 -10.60 -2.22 27.75
C PHE A 18 -12.08 -2.60 27.57
N TYR A 19 -12.72 -2.08 26.52
CA TYR A 19 -14.15 -2.33 26.26
C TYR A 19 -14.40 -3.67 25.59
N LEU A 20 -13.51 -4.10 24.69
CA LEU A 20 -13.63 -5.40 24.02
C LEU A 20 -13.02 -6.56 24.84
N LYS A 21 -12.32 -6.24 25.95
CA LYS A 21 -11.59 -7.19 26.81
C LYS A 21 -10.47 -7.91 26.08
N GLU A 22 -9.78 -7.16 25.25
CA GLU A 22 -8.72 -7.64 24.36
C GLU A 22 -7.36 -7.07 24.78
N LYS A 23 -6.29 -7.78 24.39
CA LYS A 23 -4.93 -7.32 24.64
C LYS A 23 -4.59 -6.16 23.72
N LEU A 24 -3.83 -5.19 24.21
CA LEU A 24 -3.50 -4.00 23.42
C LEU A 24 -2.74 -4.34 22.13
N THR A 25 -1.82 -5.31 22.18
CA THR A 25 -1.09 -5.78 21.00
C THR A 25 -2.02 -6.33 19.91
N ASP A 26 -3.06 -7.08 20.29
CA ASP A 26 -4.04 -7.63 19.34
C ASP A 26 -5.01 -6.54 18.81
N CYS A 27 -5.18 -5.44 19.55
CA CYS A 27 -5.99 -4.29 19.14
C CYS A 27 -5.29 -3.36 18.13
N ILE A 28 -3.96 -3.38 18.05
CA ILE A 28 -3.17 -2.47 17.18
C ILE A 28 -3.66 -2.52 15.71
N PRO A 29 -3.73 -3.69 15.03
CA PRO A 29 -4.12 -3.69 13.63
C PRO A 29 -5.55 -3.22 13.40
N ALA A 30 -6.50 -3.56 14.30
CA ALA A 30 -7.87 -3.07 14.20
C ALA A 30 -7.95 -1.54 14.39
N ALA A 31 -7.18 -0.99 15.33
CA ALA A 31 -7.12 0.45 15.56
C ALA A 31 -6.49 1.21 14.38
N VAL A 32 -5.41 0.67 13.80
CA VAL A 32 -4.78 1.23 12.59
C VAL A 32 -5.73 1.15 11.39
N SER A 33 -6.46 0.05 11.22
CA SER A 33 -7.48 -0.03 10.17
C SER A 33 -8.58 1.01 10.34
N LEU A 34 -9.08 1.21 11.57
CA LEU A 34 -10.09 2.23 11.84
C LEU A 34 -9.56 3.66 11.61
N LEU A 35 -8.28 3.91 11.93
CA LEU A 35 -7.62 5.18 11.60
C LEU A 35 -7.55 5.38 10.08
N ILE A 36 -7.10 4.38 9.32
CA ILE A 36 -7.06 4.43 7.84
C ILE A 36 -8.44 4.74 7.28
N LEU A 37 -9.48 4.03 7.72
CA LEU A 37 -10.85 4.22 7.24
C LEU A 37 -11.42 5.59 7.62
N PHE A 38 -11.06 6.11 8.79
CA PHE A 38 -11.44 7.45 9.23
C PHE A 38 -10.80 8.54 8.36
N LEU A 39 -9.49 8.45 8.11
CA LEU A 39 -8.76 9.37 7.25
C LEU A 39 -9.25 9.28 5.79
N TYR A 40 -9.50 8.07 5.31
CA TYR A 40 -10.10 7.80 4.00
C TYR A 40 -11.43 8.55 3.85
N GLY A 41 -12.32 8.46 4.84
CA GLY A 41 -13.59 9.16 4.84
C GLY A 41 -13.46 10.70 4.81
N LEU A 42 -12.51 11.25 5.56
CA LEU A 42 -12.24 12.70 5.55
C LEU A 42 -11.65 13.20 4.22
N SER A 43 -10.88 12.35 3.54
CA SER A 43 -10.16 12.71 2.31
C SER A 43 -11.11 13.02 1.15
N PHE A 44 -12.32 12.48 1.14
CA PHE A 44 -13.34 12.78 0.11
C PHE A 44 -13.74 14.25 0.05
N GLY A 45 -13.65 14.97 1.17
CA GLY A 45 -14.04 16.38 1.27
C GLY A 45 -12.86 17.33 1.46
N ASN A 46 -11.63 16.85 1.30
CA ASN A 46 -10.41 17.61 1.65
C ASN A 46 -10.43 18.12 3.10
N LEU A 47 -10.87 17.26 4.01
CA LEU A 47 -11.12 17.57 5.43
C LEU A 47 -10.08 16.95 6.38
N LEU A 48 -8.92 16.51 5.91
CA LEU A 48 -7.91 15.88 6.78
C LEU A 48 -7.40 16.82 7.87
N TRP A 49 -7.41 18.13 7.64
CA TRP A 49 -7.13 19.15 8.65
C TRP A 49 -8.05 19.06 9.90
N LEU A 50 -9.27 18.49 9.79
CA LEU A 50 -10.16 18.30 10.93
C LEU A 50 -9.58 17.38 12.00
N THR A 51 -8.61 16.53 11.64
CA THR A 51 -7.94 15.65 12.60
C THR A 51 -7.25 16.44 13.72
N ASP A 52 -6.77 17.65 13.43
CA ASP A 52 -6.15 18.54 14.42
C ASP A 52 -7.15 19.10 15.44
N ILE A 53 -8.44 19.11 15.12
CA ILE A 53 -9.51 19.48 16.04
C ILE A 53 -10.05 18.24 16.76
N LEU A 54 -10.28 17.17 16.00
CA LEU A 54 -10.90 15.95 16.49
C LEU A 54 -10.01 15.19 17.48
N ALA A 55 -8.68 15.18 17.30
CA ALA A 55 -7.77 14.52 18.22
C ALA A 55 -7.77 15.14 19.64
N PRO A 56 -7.60 16.47 19.83
CA PRO A 56 -7.78 17.10 21.15
C PRO A 56 -9.16 16.86 21.76
N LEU A 57 -10.24 16.98 20.96
CA LEU A 57 -11.61 16.74 21.44
C LEU A 57 -11.82 15.30 21.88
N PHE A 58 -11.22 14.33 21.16
CA PHE A 58 -11.25 12.93 21.54
C PHE A 58 -10.52 12.68 22.86
N LEU A 59 -9.35 13.29 23.08
CA LEU A 59 -8.62 13.19 24.36
C LEU A 59 -9.43 13.81 25.51
N LEU A 60 -9.99 15.00 25.30
CA LEU A 60 -10.85 15.67 26.29
C LEU A 60 -12.08 14.82 26.62
N GLY A 61 -12.77 14.32 25.60
CA GLY A 61 -13.93 13.43 25.74
C GLY A 61 -13.59 12.14 26.48
N SER A 62 -12.44 11.54 26.18
CA SER A 62 -11.92 10.36 26.89
C SER A 62 -11.65 10.67 28.36
N GLY A 63 -11.04 11.82 28.68
CA GLY A 63 -10.83 12.28 30.05
C GLY A 63 -12.14 12.50 30.82
N ILE A 64 -13.12 13.16 30.19
CA ILE A 64 -14.46 13.35 30.77
C ILE A 64 -15.14 12.02 31.02
N LEU A 65 -15.04 11.08 30.07
CA LEU A 65 -15.62 9.75 30.20
C LEU A 65 -15.02 9.01 31.40
N VAL A 66 -13.70 9.05 31.58
CA VAL A 66 -13.02 8.47 32.76
C VAL A 66 -13.44 9.17 34.06
N PHE A 67 -13.60 10.49 34.04
CA PHE A 67 -14.07 11.26 35.21
C PHE A 67 -15.51 10.91 35.61
N LYS A 68 -16.38 10.63 34.62
CA LYS A 68 -17.77 10.20 34.84
C LYS A 68 -17.91 8.72 35.18
N MET A 69 -16.88 7.90 34.95
CA MET A 69 -16.92 6.49 35.36
C MET A 69 -17.03 6.38 36.88
N ASP A 70 -17.85 5.44 37.34
CA ASP A 70 -17.92 5.08 38.75
C ASP A 70 -16.55 4.60 39.27
N ARG A 71 -16.40 4.61 40.60
CA ARG A 71 -15.13 4.28 41.25
C ARG A 71 -14.68 2.84 40.97
N LYS A 72 -15.60 1.90 40.75
CA LYS A 72 -15.29 0.49 40.51
C LYS A 72 -14.73 0.31 39.09
N LYS A 73 -15.44 0.81 38.09
CA LYS A 73 -15.04 0.76 36.68
C LYS A 73 -13.75 1.53 36.42
N ARG A 74 -13.53 2.65 37.11
CA ARG A 74 -12.26 3.38 37.06
C ARG A 74 -11.10 2.56 37.60
N LYS A 75 -11.30 1.83 38.71
CA LYS A 75 -10.28 0.90 39.24
C LYS A 75 -10.00 -0.25 38.27
N GLU A 76 -11.03 -0.79 37.61
CA GLU A 76 -10.86 -1.81 36.57
C GLU A 76 -10.05 -1.28 35.39
N LEU A 77 -10.33 -0.07 34.91
CA LEU A 77 -9.57 0.59 33.84
C LEU A 77 -8.10 0.79 34.24
N VAL A 78 -7.83 1.32 35.42
CA VAL A 78 -6.44 1.53 35.90
C VAL A 78 -5.69 0.21 36.05
N SER A 79 -6.36 -0.82 36.57
CA SER A 79 -5.77 -2.17 36.68
C SER A 79 -5.47 -2.76 35.31
N PHE A 80 -6.41 -2.67 34.37
CA PHE A 80 -6.24 -3.10 32.99
C PHE A 80 -5.08 -2.35 32.31
N ALA A 81 -5.10 -1.02 32.36
CA ALA A 81 -4.06 -0.18 31.77
C ALA A 81 -2.67 -0.50 32.38
N GLY A 82 -2.58 -0.62 33.70
CA GLY A 82 -1.32 -0.93 34.39
C GLY A 82 -0.75 -2.29 34.01
N ARG A 83 -1.61 -3.28 33.72
CA ARG A 83 -1.18 -4.61 33.24
C ARG A 83 -0.78 -4.58 31.77
N GLU A 84 -1.63 -4.05 30.90
CA GLU A 84 -1.43 -4.14 29.45
C GLU A 84 -0.36 -3.18 28.92
N LEU A 85 -0.25 -1.96 29.48
CA LEU A 85 0.81 -1.01 29.09
C LEU A 85 2.21 -1.50 29.48
N ARG A 86 2.31 -2.47 30.40
CA ARG A 86 3.56 -3.14 30.80
C ARG A 86 3.73 -4.51 30.17
N ALA A 87 2.82 -4.95 29.31
CA ALA A 87 2.93 -6.25 28.67
C ALA A 87 4.13 -6.25 27.71
N SER A 88 5.00 -7.26 27.81
CA SER A 88 6.25 -7.29 27.05
C SER A 88 6.04 -7.18 25.54
N ALA A 89 5.00 -7.84 25.00
CA ALA A 89 4.68 -7.78 23.57
C ALA A 89 4.26 -6.37 23.13
N PHE A 90 3.44 -5.69 23.93
CA PHE A 90 2.99 -4.32 23.63
C PHE A 90 4.15 -3.32 23.71
N LEU A 91 4.97 -3.40 24.76
CA LEU A 91 6.18 -2.57 24.88
C LEU A 91 7.16 -2.80 23.72
N THR A 92 7.31 -4.05 23.30
CA THR A 92 8.18 -4.41 22.16
C THR A 92 7.62 -3.85 20.85
N ALA A 93 6.31 -3.90 20.63
CA ALA A 93 5.67 -3.29 19.46
C ALA A 93 5.90 -1.77 19.42
N LEU A 94 5.68 -1.07 20.55
CA LEU A 94 5.93 0.37 20.64
C LEU A 94 7.39 0.74 20.42
N LEU A 95 8.32 -0.03 21.01
CA LEU A 95 9.75 0.17 20.81
C LEU A 95 10.13 -0.05 19.34
N LEU A 96 9.59 -1.09 18.71
CA LEU A 96 9.86 -1.37 17.30
C LEU A 96 9.34 -0.25 16.39
N PHE A 97 8.12 0.26 16.61
CA PHE A 97 7.61 1.42 15.87
C PHE A 97 8.50 2.66 16.05
N MET A 98 8.94 2.93 17.28
CA MET A 98 9.83 4.05 17.58
C MET A 98 11.18 3.91 16.88
N VAL A 99 11.83 2.75 17.02
CA VAL A 99 13.15 2.47 16.42
C VAL A 99 13.07 2.62 14.92
N VAL A 100 12.09 2.00 14.26
CA VAL A 100 11.95 2.08 12.81
C VAL A 100 11.72 3.53 12.36
N THR A 101 10.82 4.27 13.03
CA THR A 101 10.54 5.68 12.71
C THR A 101 11.81 6.54 12.81
N VAL A 102 12.63 6.35 13.85
CA VAL A 102 13.88 7.09 14.03
C VAL A 102 14.90 6.69 12.96
N CYS A 103 15.06 5.39 12.73
CA CYS A 103 16.05 4.86 11.79
C CYS A 103 15.80 5.29 10.34
N VAL A 104 14.54 5.41 9.91
CA VAL A 104 14.19 5.78 8.52
C VAL A 104 13.98 7.28 8.31
N SER A 105 14.25 8.10 9.34
CA SER A 105 13.94 9.54 9.33
C SER A 105 14.64 10.34 8.23
N GLY A 106 15.80 9.89 7.74
CA GLY A 106 16.54 10.52 6.65
C GLY A 106 16.33 9.88 5.28
N LYS A 107 15.41 8.89 5.16
CA LYS A 107 15.24 8.13 3.92
C LYS A 107 14.59 8.98 2.84
N LEU A 108 15.14 8.89 1.62
CA LEU A 108 14.62 9.53 0.42
C LEU A 108 13.94 8.50 -0.49
N THR A 109 12.96 8.97 -1.23
CA THR A 109 12.34 8.32 -2.38
C THR A 109 13.41 8.12 -3.43
N SER A 110 13.62 6.87 -3.82
CA SER A 110 14.61 6.48 -4.83
C SER A 110 14.09 5.42 -5.78
N TRP A 111 12.90 4.89 -5.54
CA TRP A 111 12.36 3.78 -6.32
C TRP A 111 11.36 4.27 -7.36
N TRP A 112 11.46 3.70 -8.56
CA TRP A 112 10.67 4.05 -9.73
C TRP A 112 9.16 4.15 -9.46
N ASP A 113 8.57 3.11 -8.87
CA ASP A 113 7.14 3.06 -8.59
C ASP A 113 6.68 4.09 -7.54
N ASP A 114 7.58 4.51 -6.65
CA ASP A 114 7.27 5.54 -5.67
C ASP A 114 7.12 6.91 -6.36
N TYR A 115 8.02 7.25 -7.29
CA TYR A 115 7.91 8.45 -8.13
C TYR A 115 6.67 8.42 -9.04
N ASN A 116 6.25 7.25 -9.49
CA ASN A 116 5.07 7.12 -10.35
C ASN A 116 3.76 7.23 -9.59
N PHE A 117 3.70 6.69 -8.37
CA PHE A 117 2.46 6.65 -7.61
C PHE A 117 2.66 6.70 -6.09
N TRP A 118 3.43 5.78 -5.50
CA TRP A 118 3.31 5.53 -4.06
C TRP A 118 3.79 6.67 -3.16
N ALA A 119 4.75 7.48 -3.62
CA ALA A 119 5.18 8.69 -2.93
C ALA A 119 4.48 9.94 -3.48
N THR A 120 4.31 10.01 -4.81
CA THR A 120 3.68 11.15 -5.51
C THR A 120 2.23 11.37 -5.07
N ASP A 121 1.42 10.32 -4.98
CA ASP A 121 0.03 10.42 -4.58
C ASP A 121 -0.13 10.87 -3.11
N VAL A 122 0.68 10.32 -2.19
CA VAL A 122 0.62 10.78 -0.78
C VAL A 122 1.15 12.20 -0.60
N LYS A 123 2.13 12.64 -1.41
CA LYS A 123 2.59 14.04 -1.44
C LYS A 123 1.47 14.97 -1.90
N SER A 124 0.69 14.58 -2.90
CA SER A 124 -0.52 15.31 -3.30
C SER A 124 -1.55 15.37 -2.17
N ILE A 125 -1.87 14.24 -1.52
CA ILE A 125 -2.82 14.20 -0.39
C ILE A 125 -2.34 15.07 0.78
N PHE A 126 -1.03 15.11 1.04
CA PHE A 126 -0.44 15.95 2.09
C PHE A 126 -0.71 17.44 1.86
N TYR A 127 -0.56 17.92 0.62
CA TYR A 127 -0.78 19.33 0.31
C TYR A 127 -2.26 19.70 0.14
N LEU A 128 -3.10 18.76 -0.34
CA LEU A 128 -4.52 18.99 -0.59
C LEU A 128 -5.42 18.79 0.65
N ASP A 129 -4.90 18.20 1.73
CA ASP A 129 -5.71 17.73 2.86
C ASP A 129 -6.83 16.74 2.46
N GLY A 130 -6.66 16.02 1.34
CA GLY A 130 -7.57 14.99 0.84
C GLY A 130 -7.28 14.57 -0.60
N PHE A 131 -8.30 14.08 -1.30
CA PHE A 131 -8.17 13.59 -2.67
C PHE A 131 -8.27 14.73 -3.69
N ALA A 132 -7.40 14.69 -4.70
CA ALA A 132 -7.48 15.62 -5.82
C ALA A 132 -8.83 15.56 -6.57
N ASP A 133 -9.25 16.69 -7.11
CA ASP A 133 -10.49 16.83 -7.85
C ASP A 133 -10.42 16.13 -9.23
N ARG A 134 -11.52 16.24 -9.98
CA ARG A 134 -11.66 15.67 -11.31
C ARG A 134 -10.54 16.17 -12.23
N TYR A 135 -9.83 15.23 -12.85
CA TYR A 135 -8.64 15.49 -13.68
C TYR A 135 -7.45 16.10 -12.93
N GLU A 136 -7.42 16.14 -11.60
CA GLU A 136 -6.29 16.74 -10.87
C GLU A 136 -5.42 15.71 -10.16
N ASN A 137 -5.62 14.40 -10.42
CA ASN A 137 -4.74 13.38 -9.88
C ASN A 137 -3.33 13.50 -10.48
N VAL A 138 -2.32 13.58 -9.61
CA VAL A 138 -0.90 13.74 -9.96
C VAL A 138 -0.30 12.50 -10.63
N ALA A 139 -0.89 11.33 -10.39
CA ALA A 139 -0.51 10.06 -11.00
C ALA A 139 -1.60 9.60 -11.98
N ALA A 140 -1.67 10.23 -13.15
CA ALA A 140 -2.72 9.98 -14.15
C ALA A 140 -2.80 8.50 -14.57
N GLU A 141 -1.66 7.85 -14.81
CA GLU A 141 -1.58 6.45 -15.26
C GLU A 141 -2.05 5.44 -14.19
N PHE A 142 -2.16 5.85 -12.93
CA PHE A 142 -2.53 5.00 -11.78
C PHE A 142 -3.80 5.51 -11.08
N GLY A 143 -4.61 6.32 -11.77
CA GLY A 143 -5.63 7.14 -11.12
C GLY A 143 -6.68 6.38 -10.29
N ASP A 144 -6.93 5.11 -10.59
CA ASP A 144 -7.89 4.28 -9.86
C ASP A 144 -7.28 3.46 -8.71
N TYR A 145 -5.99 3.61 -8.39
CA TYR A 145 -5.36 2.90 -7.29
C TYR A 145 -5.90 3.40 -5.93
N PRO A 146 -6.44 2.51 -5.07
CA PRO A 146 -6.98 2.89 -3.79
C PRO A 146 -5.92 3.44 -2.81
N PRO A 147 -6.28 4.43 -1.96
CA PRO A 147 -5.30 5.19 -1.19
C PRO A 147 -5.13 4.71 0.26
N GLY A 148 -5.50 3.47 0.59
CA GLY A 148 -5.51 2.94 1.97
C GLY A 148 -4.14 2.93 2.63
N THR A 149 -3.09 2.53 1.90
CA THR A 149 -1.70 2.63 2.41
C THR A 149 -1.28 4.09 2.57
N GLN A 150 -1.76 4.98 1.69
CA GLN A 150 -1.42 6.40 1.71
C GLN A 150 -1.99 7.11 2.94
N MET A 151 -3.13 6.66 3.47
CA MET A 151 -3.71 7.26 4.69
C MET A 151 -2.78 7.18 5.90
N LEU A 152 -2.10 6.05 6.11
CA LEU A 152 -1.17 5.95 7.25
C LEU A 152 0.14 6.70 6.98
N LYS A 153 0.63 6.70 5.74
CA LYS A 153 1.77 7.55 5.36
C LYS A 153 1.47 9.02 5.60
N TRP A 154 0.28 9.48 5.18
CA TRP A 154 -0.21 10.84 5.43
C TRP A 154 -0.27 11.16 6.92
N TRP A 155 -0.79 10.26 7.76
CA TRP A 155 -0.85 10.49 9.21
C TRP A 155 0.53 10.74 9.84
N PHE A 156 1.57 10.07 9.35
CA PHE A 156 2.95 10.33 9.77
C PHE A 156 3.50 11.64 9.20
N LEU A 157 3.26 11.94 7.93
CA LEU A 157 3.64 13.21 7.31
C LEU A 157 3.01 14.41 8.03
N HIS A 158 1.77 14.28 8.48
CA HIS A 158 1.05 15.29 9.26
C HIS A 158 1.69 15.62 10.61
N LEU A 159 2.62 14.79 11.10
CA LEU A 159 3.44 15.12 12.28
C LEU A 159 4.44 16.26 12.00
N SER A 160 4.68 16.57 10.71
CA SER A 160 5.46 17.71 10.20
C SER A 160 4.60 18.54 9.23
N PRO A 161 3.59 19.29 9.71
CA PRO A 161 2.58 19.89 8.85
C PRO A 161 3.07 21.01 7.92
N SER A 162 4.26 21.57 8.19
CA SER A 162 4.88 22.65 7.40
C SER A 162 5.75 22.15 6.25
N GLU A 163 6.14 20.88 6.26
CA GLU A 163 7.16 20.36 5.34
C GLU A 163 6.90 18.88 5.06
N PHE A 164 6.81 18.52 3.78
CA PHE A 164 6.76 17.13 3.36
C PHE A 164 8.11 16.46 3.62
N ARG A 165 8.14 15.49 4.53
CA ARG A 165 9.37 14.75 4.88
C ARG A 165 9.27 13.30 4.44
N GLU A 166 10.04 12.93 3.42
CA GLU A 166 10.07 11.57 2.85
C GLU A 166 10.33 10.49 3.92
N GLY A 167 11.22 10.75 4.88
CA GLY A 167 11.45 9.82 6.00
C GLY A 167 10.20 9.53 6.85
N LEU A 168 9.29 10.50 7.02
CA LEU A 168 8.02 10.28 7.73
C LEU A 168 7.04 9.44 6.88
N MET A 169 7.04 9.62 5.56
CA MET A 169 6.29 8.76 4.64
C MET A 169 6.75 7.30 4.78
N PHE A 170 8.06 7.04 4.76
CA PHE A 170 8.61 5.69 4.97
C PHE A 170 8.31 5.15 6.39
N ALA A 171 8.37 5.99 7.42
CA ALA A 171 7.97 5.60 8.77
C ALA A 171 6.51 5.14 8.82
N GLY A 172 5.60 5.89 8.20
CA GLY A 172 4.20 5.51 8.11
C GLY A 172 3.97 4.21 7.34
N TYR A 173 4.72 3.99 6.26
CA TYR A 173 4.71 2.73 5.53
C TYR A 173 5.14 1.53 6.41
N TYR A 174 6.32 1.60 7.04
CA TYR A 174 6.82 0.49 7.85
C TYR A 174 5.97 0.25 9.10
N VAL A 175 5.50 1.30 9.77
CA VAL A 175 4.60 1.16 10.92
C VAL A 175 3.26 0.56 10.50
N CYS A 176 2.74 0.86 9.30
CA CYS A 176 1.55 0.20 8.75
C CYS A 176 1.76 -1.31 8.70
N ASN A 177 2.85 -1.74 8.06
CA ASN A 177 3.15 -3.17 7.90
C ASN A 177 3.34 -3.86 9.24
N LEU A 178 4.11 -3.24 10.14
CA LEU A 178 4.38 -3.78 11.46
C LEU A 178 3.12 -3.84 12.34
N ALA A 179 2.17 -2.91 12.18
CA ALA A 179 0.91 -2.95 12.93
C ALA A 179 0.14 -4.25 12.72
N PHE A 180 0.24 -4.86 11.53
CA PHE A 180 -0.37 -6.16 11.24
C PHE A 180 0.52 -7.35 11.63
N LEU A 181 1.83 -7.16 11.83
CA LEU A 181 2.78 -8.21 12.23
C LEU A 181 2.94 -8.37 13.75
N VAL A 182 2.86 -7.27 14.51
CA VAL A 182 3.08 -7.28 15.97
C VAL A 182 2.16 -8.20 16.79
N PRO A 183 0.93 -8.58 16.35
CA PRO A 183 0.15 -9.59 17.07
C PRO A 183 0.86 -10.94 17.20
N LEU A 184 1.82 -11.28 16.31
CA LEU A 184 2.63 -12.49 16.43
C LEU A 184 3.52 -12.49 17.69
N LEU A 185 3.93 -11.32 18.19
CA LEU A 185 4.67 -11.20 19.47
C LEU A 185 3.83 -11.72 20.63
N GLU A 186 2.51 -11.53 20.57
CA GLU A 186 1.60 -12.02 21.61
C GLU A 186 1.50 -13.55 21.63
N ARG A 187 1.81 -14.20 20.50
CA ARG A 187 1.78 -15.66 20.33
C ARG A 187 3.07 -16.33 20.79
N ILE A 188 4.14 -15.57 21.02
CA ILE A 188 5.35 -16.08 21.69
C ILE A 188 4.99 -16.39 23.16
N ARG A 189 5.07 -17.67 23.53
CA ARG A 189 4.62 -18.16 24.86
C ARG A 189 5.48 -17.66 26.02
N LYS A 190 6.82 -17.72 25.90
CA LYS A 190 7.74 -17.22 26.93
C LYS A 190 8.14 -15.80 26.57
N LYS A 191 7.56 -14.81 27.24
CA LYS A 191 7.82 -13.39 26.97
C LYS A 191 8.82 -12.82 27.97
N ASN A 192 10.09 -12.79 27.59
CA ASN A 192 11.14 -12.08 28.32
C ASN A 192 11.89 -11.16 27.34
N VAL A 193 12.82 -10.35 27.86
CA VAL A 193 13.56 -9.40 27.02
C VAL A 193 14.21 -10.09 25.83
N ILE A 194 14.88 -11.24 26.03
CA ILE A 194 15.56 -11.98 24.96
C ILE A 194 14.58 -12.44 23.87
N THR A 195 13.50 -13.12 24.24
CA THR A 195 12.55 -13.66 23.24
C THR A 195 11.77 -12.57 22.54
N MET A 196 11.54 -11.43 23.19
CA MET A 196 10.91 -10.27 22.58
C MET A 196 11.86 -9.53 21.65
N THR A 197 13.14 -9.37 22.00
CA THR A 197 14.17 -8.84 21.09
C THR A 197 14.32 -9.72 19.85
N ILE A 198 14.40 -11.05 20.04
CA ILE A 198 14.41 -11.99 18.90
C ILE A 198 13.13 -11.83 18.08
N GLY A 199 11.96 -11.77 18.72
CA GLY A 199 10.69 -11.56 18.03
C GLY A 199 10.68 -10.28 17.18
N ALA A 200 11.16 -9.16 17.72
CA ALA A 200 11.25 -7.89 16.99
C ALA A 200 12.18 -7.97 15.77
N VAL A 201 13.37 -8.57 15.93
CA VAL A 201 14.31 -8.79 14.82
C VAL A 201 13.69 -9.68 13.75
N LEU A 202 13.02 -10.77 14.14
CA LEU A 202 12.35 -11.67 13.19
C LEU A 202 11.21 -10.97 12.45
N LEU A 203 10.42 -10.11 13.10
CA LEU A 203 9.36 -9.37 12.42
C LEU A 203 9.91 -8.38 11.38
N TRP A 204 11.07 -7.77 11.62
CA TRP A 204 11.73 -6.90 10.64
C TRP A 204 12.29 -7.68 9.46
N LEU A 205 12.93 -8.82 9.70
CA LEU A 205 13.53 -9.66 8.65
C LEU A 205 12.49 -10.47 7.87
N PHE A 206 11.33 -10.75 8.45
CA PHE A 206 10.35 -11.68 7.89
C PHE A 206 9.92 -11.36 6.44
N PRO A 207 9.57 -10.10 6.08
CA PRO A 207 9.20 -9.78 4.70
C PRO A 207 10.30 -10.07 3.68
N SER A 208 11.56 -9.85 4.04
CA SER A 208 12.73 -10.03 3.16
C SER A 208 12.94 -11.46 2.65
N MET A 209 12.26 -12.45 3.24
CA MET A 209 12.37 -13.84 2.78
C MET A 209 11.84 -14.02 1.35
N VAL A 210 10.78 -13.29 1.00
CA VAL A 210 9.97 -13.53 -0.20
C VAL A 210 9.32 -12.27 -0.77
N GLU A 211 9.72 -11.09 -0.30
CA GLU A 211 9.32 -9.78 -0.82
C GLU A 211 10.53 -8.83 -0.75
N ALA A 212 10.93 -8.26 -1.88
CA ALA A 212 12.13 -7.46 -2.06
C ALA A 212 11.86 -5.96 -2.22
N PHE A 213 10.65 -5.58 -2.65
CA PHE A 213 10.33 -4.20 -2.98
C PHE A 213 10.05 -3.33 -1.75
N TRP A 214 9.66 -3.92 -0.63
CA TRP A 214 9.44 -3.20 0.64
C TRP A 214 10.71 -2.53 1.20
N MET A 215 11.90 -2.96 0.75
CA MET A 215 13.18 -2.47 1.28
C MET A 215 13.54 -1.10 0.71
N ASP A 216 13.31 -0.91 -0.58
CA ASP A 216 13.73 0.29 -1.32
C ASP A 216 12.55 1.21 -1.62
N GLY A 217 11.32 0.68 -1.59
CA GLY A 217 10.10 1.42 -1.89
C GLY A 217 9.06 1.40 -0.77
N CYS A 218 7.91 2.03 -1.05
CA CYS A 218 6.76 2.04 -0.15
C CYS A 218 5.47 1.54 -0.84
N CYS A 219 5.59 0.54 -1.73
CA CYS A 219 4.46 -0.07 -2.44
C CYS A 219 3.49 -0.77 -1.49
N ALA A 220 2.22 -0.84 -1.91
CA ALA A 220 1.18 -1.49 -1.14
C ALA A 220 1.21 -3.03 -1.16
N ASP A 221 2.11 -3.66 -1.93
CA ASP A 221 2.10 -5.11 -2.13
C ASP A 221 2.39 -5.87 -0.82
N LEU A 222 3.41 -5.45 -0.05
CA LEU A 222 3.65 -5.97 1.31
C LEU A 222 2.50 -5.65 2.26
N THR A 223 1.97 -4.42 2.23
CA THR A 223 0.85 -4.00 3.10
C THR A 223 -0.36 -4.91 2.93
N MET A 224 -0.76 -5.13 1.68
CA MET A 224 -1.84 -6.05 1.32
C MET A 224 -1.54 -7.46 1.83
N ALA A 225 -0.29 -7.91 1.73
CA ALA A 225 0.11 -9.26 2.11
C ALA A 225 0.08 -9.51 3.63
N VAL A 226 0.57 -8.57 4.43
CA VAL A 226 0.52 -8.70 5.90
C VAL A 226 -0.90 -8.54 6.44
N ILE A 227 -1.73 -7.68 5.82
CA ILE A 227 -3.16 -7.58 6.15
C ILE A 227 -3.87 -8.89 5.84
N TYR A 228 -3.61 -9.49 4.68
CA TYR A 228 -4.19 -10.77 4.30
C TYR A 228 -3.78 -11.89 5.27
N GLY A 229 -2.50 -11.98 5.64
CA GLY A 229 -2.02 -12.92 6.66
C GLY A 229 -2.67 -12.71 8.04
N ALA A 230 -2.77 -11.46 8.49
CA ALA A 230 -3.47 -11.09 9.71
C ALA A 230 -4.97 -11.45 9.65
N PHE A 231 -5.60 -11.32 8.48
CA PHE A 231 -6.98 -11.74 8.25
C PHE A 231 -7.14 -13.27 8.34
N LEU A 232 -6.31 -14.05 7.64
CA LEU A 232 -6.39 -15.51 7.69
C LEU A 232 -6.22 -16.04 9.12
N THR A 233 -5.30 -15.46 9.89
CA THR A 233 -5.11 -15.81 11.30
C THR A 233 -6.30 -15.37 12.16
N ALA A 234 -6.87 -14.20 11.90
CA ALA A 234 -8.05 -13.70 12.61
C ALA A 234 -9.29 -14.60 12.43
N VAL A 235 -9.40 -15.33 11.31
CA VAL A 235 -10.45 -16.34 11.07
C VAL A 235 -10.26 -17.58 11.94
N LEU A 236 -9.02 -18.04 12.14
CA LEU A 236 -8.74 -19.21 12.98
C LEU A 236 -8.71 -18.87 14.47
N ASP A 237 -8.40 -17.63 14.82
CA ASP A 237 -8.24 -17.16 16.20
C ASP A 237 -9.57 -16.71 16.83
N ARG A 238 -10.56 -17.62 16.91
CA ARG A 238 -11.87 -17.30 17.53
C ARG A 238 -11.88 -17.43 19.05
N GLU A 239 -11.15 -18.41 19.57
CA GLU A 239 -11.19 -18.77 20.98
C GLU A 239 -10.72 -17.61 21.86
N GLY A 240 -11.48 -17.32 22.92
CA GLY A 240 -11.15 -16.23 23.87
C GLY A 240 -11.58 -14.83 23.42
N HIS A 241 -12.12 -14.67 22.21
CA HIS A 241 -12.54 -13.38 21.67
C HIS A 241 -14.06 -13.20 21.66
N SER A 242 -14.50 -11.95 21.87
CA SER A 242 -15.92 -11.61 21.70
C SER A 242 -16.33 -11.70 20.21
N SER A 243 -17.59 -12.05 19.92
CA SER A 243 -18.11 -12.06 18.54
C SER A 243 -17.93 -10.72 17.84
N LEU A 244 -18.07 -9.61 18.57
CA LEU A 244 -17.88 -8.25 18.03
C LEU A 244 -16.44 -8.03 17.59
N PHE A 245 -15.46 -8.34 18.44
CA PHE A 245 -14.05 -8.18 18.07
C PHE A 245 -13.62 -9.16 16.97
N TYR A 246 -14.03 -10.42 17.08
CA TYR A 246 -13.68 -11.48 16.12
C TYR A 246 -14.09 -11.11 14.68
N TYR A 247 -15.37 -10.75 14.46
CA TYR A 247 -15.83 -10.34 13.13
C TYR A 247 -15.44 -8.90 12.80
N GLY A 248 -15.43 -8.00 13.79
CA GLY A 248 -15.08 -6.60 13.60
C GLY A 248 -13.68 -6.40 13.05
N ARG A 249 -12.67 -7.10 13.62
CA ARG A 249 -11.29 -7.02 13.11
C ARG A 249 -11.16 -7.61 11.71
N GLN A 250 -11.84 -8.73 11.43
CA GLN A 250 -11.85 -9.33 10.08
C GLN A 250 -12.42 -8.36 9.05
N THR A 251 -13.53 -7.70 9.37
CA THR A 251 -14.13 -6.69 8.51
C THR A 251 -13.19 -5.51 8.29
N CYS A 252 -12.59 -4.97 9.34
CA CYS A 252 -11.64 -3.86 9.24
C CYS A 252 -10.45 -4.22 8.34
N TYR A 253 -9.91 -5.43 8.49
CA TYR A 253 -8.77 -5.88 7.68
C TYR A 253 -9.14 -5.98 6.21
N LEU A 254 -10.29 -6.58 5.88
CA LEU A 254 -10.74 -6.70 4.50
C LEU A 254 -11.10 -5.33 3.86
N MET A 255 -11.68 -4.41 4.62
CA MET A 255 -11.94 -3.04 4.15
C MET A 255 -10.65 -2.31 3.80
N VAL A 256 -9.60 -2.45 4.60
CA VAL A 256 -8.29 -1.84 4.28
C VAL A 256 -7.56 -2.60 3.17
N LEU A 257 -7.71 -3.92 3.11
CA LEU A 257 -7.09 -4.76 2.09
C LEU A 257 -7.53 -4.36 0.67
N VAL A 258 -8.83 -4.12 0.45
CA VAL A 258 -9.31 -3.62 -0.86
C VAL A 258 -8.82 -2.21 -1.14
N LEU A 259 -8.61 -1.40 -0.09
CA LEU A 259 -8.04 -0.07 -0.22
C LEU A 259 -6.50 -0.05 -0.38
N CYS A 260 -5.81 -1.19 -0.44
CA CYS A 260 -4.35 -1.18 -0.64
C CYS A 260 -3.97 -0.96 -2.11
N LYS A 261 -4.68 -1.64 -3.03
CA LYS A 261 -4.43 -1.69 -4.48
C LYS A 261 -5.62 -2.37 -5.16
N ASN A 262 -5.87 -2.14 -6.44
CA ASN A 262 -6.95 -2.80 -7.21
C ASN A 262 -6.93 -4.33 -7.09
N THR A 263 -5.75 -4.94 -7.06
CA THR A 263 -5.59 -6.39 -6.89
C THR A 263 -6.06 -6.90 -5.52
N GLY A 264 -6.29 -6.01 -4.56
CA GLY A 264 -6.89 -6.32 -3.26
C GLY A 264 -8.24 -7.01 -3.38
N VAL A 265 -9.03 -6.73 -4.43
CA VAL A 265 -10.31 -7.41 -4.68
C VAL A 265 -10.13 -8.92 -4.95
N ILE A 266 -9.03 -9.32 -5.61
CA ILE A 266 -8.70 -10.73 -5.84
C ILE A 266 -8.48 -11.43 -4.48
N TRP A 267 -7.73 -10.78 -3.59
CA TRP A 267 -7.44 -11.32 -2.26
C TRP A 267 -8.63 -11.26 -1.30
N LEU A 268 -9.53 -10.28 -1.47
CA LEU A 268 -10.83 -10.28 -0.83
C LEU A 268 -11.60 -11.55 -1.18
N PHE A 269 -11.66 -11.93 -2.46
CA PHE A 269 -12.34 -13.16 -2.89
C PHE A 269 -11.77 -14.41 -2.20
N PHE A 270 -10.45 -14.58 -2.23
CA PHE A 270 -9.80 -15.69 -1.52
C PHE A 270 -10.05 -15.66 -0.01
N GLY A 271 -10.03 -14.47 0.60
CA GLY A 271 -10.30 -14.29 2.03
C GLY A 271 -11.74 -14.63 2.41
N LEU A 272 -12.72 -14.19 1.61
CA LEU A 272 -14.12 -14.54 1.81
C LEU A 272 -14.36 -16.04 1.63
N LEU A 273 -13.75 -16.65 0.61
CA LEU A 273 -13.80 -18.10 0.41
C LEU A 273 -13.24 -18.84 1.62
N PHE A 274 -12.08 -18.42 2.14
CA PHE A 274 -11.48 -18.98 3.34
C PHE A 274 -12.43 -18.91 4.54
N THR A 275 -12.99 -17.73 4.83
CA THR A 275 -13.92 -17.52 5.94
C THR A 275 -15.19 -18.34 5.81
N LEU A 276 -15.81 -18.38 4.63
CA LEU A 276 -17.06 -19.08 4.40
C LEU A 276 -16.87 -20.59 4.49
N LEU A 277 -15.80 -21.14 3.89
CA LEU A 277 -15.48 -22.57 3.98
C LEU A 277 -15.11 -22.99 5.40
N TYR A 278 -14.29 -22.20 6.10
CA TYR A 278 -13.95 -22.46 7.49
C TYR A 278 -15.20 -22.45 8.37
N HIS A 279 -16.06 -21.44 8.22
CA HIS A 279 -17.31 -21.39 8.97
C HIS A 279 -18.23 -22.57 8.65
N PHE A 280 -18.34 -22.95 7.38
CA PHE A 280 -19.13 -24.12 6.97
C PHE A 280 -18.61 -25.41 7.61
N LEU A 281 -17.29 -25.59 7.67
CA LEU A 281 -16.63 -26.74 8.30
C LEU A 281 -16.91 -26.82 9.81
N HIS A 282 -16.90 -25.66 10.49
CA HIS A 282 -17.06 -25.55 11.96
C HIS A 282 -18.47 -25.15 12.42
N ARG A 283 -19.47 -25.11 11.53
CA ARG A 283 -20.84 -24.66 11.87
C ARG A 283 -21.53 -25.46 12.98
N ARG A 284 -21.04 -26.68 13.25
CA ARG A 284 -21.57 -27.57 14.31
C ARG A 284 -20.82 -27.42 15.64
N ASP A 285 -19.70 -26.71 15.65
CA ASP A 285 -18.93 -26.50 16.87
C ASP A 285 -19.70 -25.56 17.79
N GLU A 286 -19.66 -25.83 19.09
CA GLU A 286 -20.47 -25.14 20.10
C GLU A 286 -20.31 -23.61 20.02
N ILE A 287 -19.08 -23.15 19.81
CA ILE A 287 -18.72 -21.73 19.73
C ILE A 287 -19.42 -20.98 18.57
N PHE A 288 -19.83 -21.70 17.51
CA PHE A 288 -20.60 -21.16 16.39
C PHE A 288 -22.10 -21.47 16.51
N ALA A 289 -22.45 -22.57 17.16
CA ALA A 289 -23.84 -23.00 17.32
C ALA A 289 -24.61 -22.18 18.37
N GLN A 290 -23.95 -21.73 19.44
CA GLN A 290 -24.59 -21.02 20.56
C GLN A 290 -25.10 -19.62 20.19
N ASP A 291 -24.50 -18.93 19.22
CA ASP A 291 -24.89 -17.57 18.82
C ASP A 291 -24.98 -17.41 17.29
N ARG A 292 -25.93 -18.13 16.68
CA ARG A 292 -26.17 -18.10 15.23
C ARG A 292 -26.49 -16.69 14.70
N LYS A 293 -27.10 -15.83 15.54
CA LYS A 293 -27.49 -14.47 15.14
C LYS A 293 -26.27 -13.57 15.02
N ALA A 294 -25.36 -13.58 16.00
CA ALA A 294 -24.12 -12.82 15.90
C ALA A 294 -23.23 -13.34 14.78
N VAL A 295 -23.16 -14.66 14.59
CA VAL A 295 -22.47 -15.28 13.45
C VAL A 295 -23.00 -14.75 12.11
N LYS A 296 -24.32 -14.79 11.89
CA LYS A 296 -24.93 -14.30 10.65
C LYS A 296 -24.62 -12.83 10.41
N ARG A 297 -24.79 -11.98 11.43
CA ARG A 297 -24.49 -10.54 11.35
C ARG A 297 -23.02 -10.27 11.07
N GLY A 298 -22.14 -11.01 11.74
CA GLY A 298 -20.69 -10.92 11.54
C GLY A 298 -20.28 -11.28 10.12
N LEU A 299 -20.77 -12.39 9.58
CA LEU A 299 -20.49 -12.79 8.20
C LEU A 299 -21.04 -11.78 7.18
N ILE A 300 -22.23 -11.23 7.41
CA ILE A 300 -22.78 -10.15 6.57
C ILE A 300 -21.84 -8.93 6.60
N ALA A 301 -21.36 -8.53 7.77
CA ALA A 301 -20.43 -7.40 7.88
C ALA A 301 -19.11 -7.67 7.14
N VAL A 302 -18.53 -8.86 7.31
CA VAL A 302 -17.28 -9.29 6.66
C VAL A 302 -17.41 -9.30 5.13
N VAL A 303 -18.59 -9.59 4.59
CA VAL A 303 -18.83 -9.59 3.13
C VAL A 303 -19.20 -8.19 2.62
N CYS A 304 -20.19 -7.54 3.23
CA CYS A 304 -20.80 -6.35 2.67
C CYS A 304 -19.96 -5.08 2.88
N LEU A 305 -19.31 -4.91 4.05
CA LEU A 305 -18.58 -3.67 4.32
C LEU A 305 -17.33 -3.49 3.45
N PRO A 306 -16.49 -4.53 3.18
CA PRO A 306 -15.41 -4.39 2.21
C PRO A 306 -15.91 -4.08 0.80
N ALA A 307 -17.01 -4.72 0.36
CA ALA A 307 -17.60 -4.44 -0.94
C ALA A 307 -18.11 -2.98 -1.06
N LEU A 308 -18.73 -2.45 0.00
CA LEU A 308 -19.15 -1.04 0.05
C LEU A 308 -17.94 -0.09 0.09
N THR A 309 -16.87 -0.48 0.76
CA THR A 309 -15.63 0.29 0.82
C THR A 309 -15.01 0.41 -0.57
N GLU A 310 -14.82 -0.71 -1.27
CA GLU A 310 -14.35 -0.72 -2.64
C GLU A 310 -15.29 0.07 -3.57
N GLY A 311 -16.60 -0.18 -3.46
CA GLY A 311 -17.61 0.52 -4.24
C GLY A 311 -17.57 2.04 -4.05
N SER A 312 -17.26 2.52 -2.84
CA SER A 312 -17.10 3.96 -2.58
C SER A 312 -15.91 4.56 -3.33
N TRP A 313 -14.78 3.85 -3.41
CA TRP A 313 -13.60 4.30 -4.14
C TRP A 313 -13.82 4.25 -5.65
N LEU A 314 -14.40 3.17 -6.17
CA LEU A 314 -14.74 3.06 -7.59
C LEU A 314 -15.74 4.13 -8.02
N SER A 315 -16.72 4.45 -7.17
CA SER A 315 -17.67 5.54 -7.41
C SER A 315 -16.96 6.90 -7.48
N PHE A 316 -16.02 7.15 -6.56
CA PHE A 316 -15.19 8.35 -6.58
C PHE A 316 -14.37 8.46 -7.87
N CYS A 317 -13.73 7.37 -8.28
CA CYS A 317 -12.93 7.32 -9.50
C CYS A 317 -13.78 7.60 -10.74
N LEU A 318 -14.98 7.01 -10.82
CA LEU A 318 -15.92 7.25 -11.90
C LEU A 318 -16.35 8.72 -11.99
N MET A 319 -16.71 9.33 -10.84
CA MET A 319 -17.13 10.73 -10.76
C MET A 319 -16.00 11.70 -11.14
N ASN A 320 -14.77 11.37 -10.76
CA ASN A 320 -13.59 12.21 -10.98
C ASN A 320 -12.76 11.82 -12.21
N ARG A 321 -13.28 10.92 -13.06
CA ARG A 321 -12.63 10.48 -14.31
C ARG A 321 -11.21 9.96 -14.10
N ARG A 322 -11.03 9.18 -13.04
CA ARG A 322 -9.77 8.51 -12.71
C ARG A 322 -9.81 7.08 -13.23
N VAL A 323 -8.92 6.74 -14.15
CA VAL A 323 -8.79 5.39 -14.72
C VAL A 323 -7.31 5.08 -14.87
N ALA A 324 -6.84 3.95 -14.33
CA ALA A 324 -5.46 3.54 -14.55
C ALA A 324 -5.28 2.97 -15.96
N LYS A 325 -4.05 3.10 -16.46
CA LYS A 325 -3.60 2.59 -17.75
C LYS A 325 -3.89 1.10 -17.92
N LEU A 326 -3.55 0.29 -16.91
CA LEU A 326 -3.78 -1.16 -16.94
C LEU A 326 -5.28 -1.51 -16.94
N THR A 327 -6.12 -0.73 -16.26
CA THR A 327 -7.58 -0.88 -16.32
C THR A 327 -8.08 -0.60 -17.73
N GLY A 328 -7.58 0.45 -18.37
CA GLY A 328 -7.84 0.75 -19.79
C GLY A 328 -7.43 -0.40 -20.70
N VAL A 329 -6.19 -0.89 -20.57
CA VAL A 329 -5.66 -2.03 -21.35
C VAL A 329 -6.53 -3.28 -21.17
N ALA A 330 -6.93 -3.62 -19.94
CA ALA A 330 -7.79 -4.77 -19.68
C ALA A 330 -9.16 -4.63 -20.35
N VAL A 331 -9.74 -3.42 -20.39
CA VAL A 331 -10.99 -3.15 -21.11
C VAL A 331 -10.78 -3.29 -22.62
N HIS A 332 -9.72 -2.69 -23.17
CA HIS A 332 -9.39 -2.80 -24.60
C HIS A 332 -9.18 -4.25 -25.05
N MET A 333 -8.59 -5.06 -24.18
CA MET A 333 -8.41 -6.47 -24.42
C MET A 333 -9.73 -7.25 -24.34
N ALA A 334 -10.56 -6.97 -23.33
CA ALA A 334 -11.89 -7.58 -23.20
C ALA A 334 -12.82 -7.25 -24.37
N THR A 335 -12.65 -6.08 -25.00
CA THR A 335 -13.39 -5.66 -26.20
C THR A 335 -12.77 -6.15 -27.52
N GLY A 336 -11.63 -6.86 -27.47
CA GLY A 336 -10.97 -7.42 -28.65
C GLY A 336 -10.22 -6.40 -29.51
N SER A 337 -9.92 -5.22 -28.97
CA SER A 337 -9.29 -4.11 -29.70
C SER A 337 -7.76 -4.10 -29.68
N MET A 338 -7.12 -5.10 -29.06
CA MET A 338 -5.67 -5.18 -28.90
C MET A 338 -5.10 -6.46 -29.53
N ASN A 339 -4.05 -6.30 -30.36
CA ASN A 339 -3.29 -7.41 -30.92
C ASN A 339 -2.29 -7.95 -29.88
N ILE A 340 -2.34 -9.25 -29.58
CA ILE A 340 -1.41 -9.90 -28.65
C ILE A 340 -0.12 -10.26 -29.42
N PRO A 341 1.07 -9.83 -28.97
CA PRO A 341 2.33 -10.16 -29.62
C PRO A 341 2.64 -11.66 -29.66
N ASP A 342 3.37 -12.12 -30.69
CA ASP A 342 3.79 -13.52 -30.86
C ASP A 342 5.01 -13.88 -29.99
N VAL A 343 4.87 -13.70 -28.66
CA VAL A 343 5.92 -13.97 -27.66
C VAL A 343 5.45 -14.93 -26.57
N GLN A 344 4.27 -15.53 -26.74
CA GLN A 344 3.60 -16.34 -25.73
C GLN A 344 4.44 -17.53 -25.27
N GLY A 345 5.11 -18.23 -26.20
CA GLY A 345 5.98 -19.36 -25.88
C GLY A 345 7.14 -18.95 -24.97
N GLN A 346 7.82 -17.84 -25.29
CA GLN A 346 8.92 -17.31 -24.48
C GLN A 346 8.45 -16.87 -23.09
N MET A 347 7.27 -16.27 -22.98
CA MET A 347 6.69 -15.90 -21.69
C MET A 347 6.35 -17.11 -20.82
N VAL A 348 5.83 -18.19 -21.41
CA VAL A 348 5.60 -19.45 -20.67
C VAL A 348 6.93 -20.03 -20.17
N ASP A 349 7.96 -20.05 -21.01
CA ASP A 349 9.28 -20.56 -20.63
C ASP A 349 9.92 -19.72 -19.51
N ALA A 350 9.83 -18.39 -19.61
CA ALA A 350 10.28 -17.46 -18.58
C ALA A 350 9.51 -17.68 -17.27
N PHE A 351 8.19 -17.82 -17.33
CA PHE A 351 7.34 -18.10 -16.17
C PHE A 351 7.70 -19.41 -15.50
N LEU A 352 7.80 -20.51 -16.25
CA LEU A 352 8.14 -21.82 -15.70
C LEU A 352 9.55 -21.81 -15.10
N THR A 353 10.50 -21.16 -15.77
CA THR A 353 11.87 -21.02 -15.27
C THR A 353 11.89 -20.22 -13.96
N ALA A 354 11.22 -19.08 -13.91
CA ALA A 354 11.07 -18.24 -12.72
C ALA A 354 10.43 -19.01 -11.57
N PHE A 355 9.28 -19.63 -11.82
CA PHE A 355 8.47 -20.36 -10.84
C PHE A 355 9.21 -21.56 -10.21
N LEU A 356 10.05 -22.25 -11.00
CA LEU A 356 10.76 -23.44 -10.55
C LEU A 356 12.12 -23.13 -9.93
N LYS A 357 12.89 -22.20 -10.52
CA LYS A 357 14.34 -22.07 -10.27
C LYS A 357 14.77 -20.76 -9.64
N TRP A 358 14.03 -19.66 -9.84
CA TRP A 358 14.46 -18.35 -9.36
C TRP A 358 14.02 -18.09 -7.93
N PRO A 359 14.88 -17.48 -7.09
CA PRO A 359 14.48 -17.10 -5.73
C PRO A 359 13.43 -15.99 -5.75
N LEU A 360 12.53 -16.04 -4.77
CA LEU A 360 11.59 -14.96 -4.44
C LEU A 360 12.25 -13.76 -3.74
N HIS A 361 13.56 -13.79 -3.48
CA HIS A 361 14.31 -12.66 -2.95
C HIS A 361 15.30 -12.18 -3.99
N ARG A 362 15.50 -10.86 -4.06
CA ARG A 362 16.29 -10.20 -5.10
C ARG A 362 17.78 -10.49 -5.01
N TYR A 363 18.32 -10.64 -3.80
CA TYR A 363 19.73 -10.94 -3.58
C TYR A 363 19.90 -12.33 -2.98
N SER A 364 20.82 -13.13 -3.53
CA SER A 364 21.08 -14.49 -3.03
C SER A 364 21.38 -14.44 -1.53
N THR A 365 20.65 -15.24 -0.75
CA THR A 365 20.99 -15.43 0.65
C THR A 365 22.31 -16.21 0.75
N ALA A 366 22.96 -16.14 1.91
CA ALA A 366 24.20 -16.90 2.12
C ALA A 366 23.99 -18.43 2.13
N ILE A 367 22.75 -18.95 2.13
CA ILE A 367 22.45 -20.35 2.46
C ILE A 367 21.37 -21.00 1.57
N LEU A 368 20.17 -20.41 1.43
CA LEU A 368 19.04 -21.09 0.76
C LEU A 368 18.16 -20.14 -0.06
N ASN A 369 18.10 -20.42 -1.37
CA ASN A 369 17.21 -19.76 -2.31
C ASN A 369 15.86 -20.49 -2.38
N VAL A 370 14.74 -19.76 -2.21
CA VAL A 370 13.39 -20.34 -2.20
C VAL A 370 12.64 -19.86 -3.44
N SER A 371 12.35 -20.77 -4.36
CA SER A 371 11.51 -20.48 -5.53
C SER A 371 10.02 -20.47 -5.16
N PRO A 372 9.14 -19.88 -6.00
CA PRO A 372 7.71 -19.90 -5.79
C PRO A 372 7.15 -21.31 -5.54
N LEU A 373 7.56 -22.31 -6.34
CA LEU A 373 7.13 -23.70 -6.14
C LEU A 373 7.64 -24.27 -4.82
N MET A 374 8.91 -24.05 -4.48
CA MET A 374 9.49 -24.54 -3.22
C MET A 374 8.74 -23.99 -2.01
N LEU A 375 8.34 -22.71 -2.06
CA LEU A 375 7.55 -22.10 -1.00
C LEU A 375 6.17 -22.76 -0.86
N VAL A 376 5.47 -23.00 -1.98
CA VAL A 376 4.17 -23.71 -1.98
C VAL A 376 4.32 -25.07 -1.31
N ILE A 377 5.34 -25.85 -1.72
CA ILE A 377 5.62 -27.17 -1.15
C ILE A 377 5.93 -27.05 0.35
N LEU A 378 6.74 -26.06 0.76
CA LEU A 378 7.09 -25.84 2.17
C LEU A 378 5.85 -25.59 3.02
N VAL A 379 4.95 -24.70 2.58
CA VAL A 379 3.69 -24.40 3.28
C VAL A 379 2.83 -25.67 3.42
N LEU A 380 2.67 -26.44 2.33
CA LEU A 380 1.91 -27.69 2.35
C LEU A 380 2.52 -28.72 3.31
N VAL A 381 3.84 -28.90 3.27
CA VAL A 381 4.55 -29.81 4.17
C VAL A 381 4.33 -29.40 5.63
N ILE A 382 4.41 -28.11 5.96
CA ILE A 382 4.20 -27.65 7.33
C ILE A 382 2.76 -27.93 7.80
N TYR A 383 1.74 -27.65 6.98
CA TYR A 383 0.35 -27.97 7.33
C TYR A 383 0.10 -29.48 7.50
N ALA A 384 0.73 -30.32 6.66
CA ALA A 384 0.67 -31.77 6.81
C ALA A 384 1.35 -32.22 8.12
N LEU A 385 2.54 -31.71 8.42
CA LEU A 385 3.28 -32.05 9.64
C LEU A 385 2.55 -31.62 10.91
N LEU A 386 1.93 -30.43 10.92
CA LEU A 386 1.10 -29.99 12.04
C LEU A 386 -0.10 -30.92 12.25
N GLY A 387 -0.73 -31.41 11.18
CA GLY A 387 -1.80 -32.40 11.24
C GLY A 387 -1.34 -33.77 11.76
N ILE A 388 -0.26 -34.32 11.17
CA ILE A 388 0.31 -35.62 11.54
C ILE A 388 0.74 -35.62 13.02
N ARG A 389 1.33 -34.52 13.49
CA ARG A 389 1.76 -34.35 14.88
C ARG A 389 0.63 -33.92 15.83
N LYS A 390 -0.62 -33.91 15.34
CA LYS A 390 -1.84 -33.56 16.11
C LYS A 390 -1.76 -32.19 16.79
N LYS A 391 -1.06 -31.24 16.17
CA LYS A 391 -0.90 -29.86 16.62
C LYS A 391 -2.07 -28.96 16.22
N ILE A 392 -2.74 -29.34 15.14
CA ILE A 392 -4.03 -28.81 14.69
C ILE A 392 -4.98 -29.99 14.47
N THR A 393 -6.28 -29.75 14.36
CA THR A 393 -7.22 -30.85 14.13
C THR A 393 -7.01 -31.43 12.72
N GLY A 394 -7.35 -32.71 12.54
CA GLY A 394 -7.26 -33.35 11.22
C GLY A 394 -8.17 -32.69 10.17
N LYS A 395 -9.27 -32.05 10.60
CA LYS A 395 -10.15 -31.28 9.72
C LYS A 395 -9.48 -29.99 9.27
N ASP A 396 -8.89 -29.24 10.21
CA ASP A 396 -8.19 -27.98 9.91
C ASP A 396 -6.97 -28.22 9.01
N SER A 397 -6.19 -29.27 9.30
CA SER A 397 -5.03 -29.63 8.46
C SER A 397 -5.43 -29.90 7.01
N ARG A 398 -6.49 -30.68 6.78
CA ARG A 398 -7.00 -30.96 5.43
C ARG A 398 -7.55 -29.70 4.76
N PHE A 399 -8.28 -28.88 5.50
CA PHE A 399 -8.80 -27.61 5.01
C PHE A 399 -7.67 -26.68 4.56
N LEU A 400 -6.66 -26.48 5.40
CA LEU A 400 -5.50 -25.63 5.09
C LEU A 400 -4.68 -26.16 3.91
N LEU A 401 -4.46 -27.48 3.83
CA LEU A 401 -3.78 -28.11 2.69
C LEU A 401 -4.53 -27.86 1.37
N LEU A 402 -5.83 -28.16 1.35
CA LEU A 402 -6.65 -27.99 0.15
C LEU A 402 -6.75 -26.52 -0.24
N PHE A 403 -6.99 -25.63 0.73
CA PHE A 403 -7.08 -24.21 0.48
C PHE A 403 -5.77 -23.65 -0.07
N ALA A 404 -4.62 -23.99 0.52
CA ALA A 404 -3.32 -23.52 0.05
C ALA A 404 -2.99 -24.05 -1.35
N LEU A 405 -3.25 -25.32 -1.62
CA LEU A 405 -3.02 -25.92 -2.93
C LEU A 405 -3.89 -25.27 -4.01
N LEU A 406 -5.19 -25.14 -3.76
CA LEU A 406 -6.13 -24.56 -4.71
C LEU A 406 -5.87 -23.07 -4.92
N SER A 407 -5.59 -22.32 -3.85
CA SER A 407 -5.27 -20.89 -3.95
C SER A 407 -3.97 -20.67 -4.72
N ALA A 408 -2.93 -21.49 -4.48
CA ALA A 408 -1.69 -21.45 -5.26
C ALA A 408 -1.96 -21.72 -6.75
N ALA A 409 -2.64 -22.83 -7.05
CA ALA A 409 -2.94 -23.23 -8.43
C ALA A 409 -3.75 -22.15 -9.15
N SER A 410 -4.81 -21.63 -8.52
CA SER A 410 -5.64 -20.56 -9.09
C SER A 410 -4.86 -19.27 -9.28
N PHE A 411 -4.11 -18.82 -8.27
CA PHE A 411 -3.35 -17.57 -8.35
C PHE A 411 -2.27 -17.62 -9.43
N TYR A 412 -1.39 -18.64 -9.43
CA TYR A 412 -0.30 -18.71 -10.40
C TYR A 412 -0.83 -18.94 -11.82
N SER A 413 -1.97 -19.58 -11.99
CA SER A 413 -2.65 -19.65 -13.29
C SER A 413 -3.14 -18.29 -13.75
N LEU A 414 -3.80 -17.52 -12.87
CA LEU A 414 -4.22 -16.15 -13.18
C LEU A 414 -3.03 -15.25 -13.50
N ASN A 415 -1.94 -15.37 -12.74
CA ASN A 415 -0.72 -14.60 -12.94
C ASN A 415 -0.08 -14.92 -14.31
N LEU A 416 0.02 -16.20 -14.68
CA LEU A 416 0.48 -16.60 -16.02
C LEU A 416 -0.44 -16.04 -17.12
N ILE A 417 -1.76 -16.15 -16.96
CA ILE A 417 -2.72 -15.60 -17.92
C ILE A 417 -2.51 -14.09 -18.07
N SER A 418 -2.33 -13.34 -16.97
CA SER A 418 -2.04 -11.91 -17.03
C SER A 418 -0.78 -11.59 -17.81
N HIS A 419 0.28 -12.40 -17.70
CA HIS A 419 1.50 -12.20 -18.51
C HIS A 419 1.27 -12.46 -19.99
N LEU A 420 0.52 -13.52 -20.31
CA LEU A 420 0.18 -13.86 -21.70
C LEU A 420 -0.80 -12.88 -22.36
N THR A 421 -1.33 -11.92 -21.60
CA THR A 421 -2.42 -11.06 -22.04
C THR A 421 -2.11 -9.58 -21.75
N ILE A 422 -2.33 -9.12 -20.52
CA ILE A 422 -2.17 -7.72 -20.10
C ILE A 422 -0.70 -7.26 -20.20
N PHE A 423 0.24 -8.12 -19.79
CA PHE A 423 1.67 -7.79 -19.81
C PHE A 423 2.40 -8.31 -21.04
N ALA A 424 1.70 -8.80 -22.05
CA ALA A 424 2.33 -9.45 -23.22
C ALA A 424 3.27 -8.50 -24.00
N VAL A 425 3.07 -7.19 -23.86
CA VAL A 425 3.88 -6.13 -24.48
C VAL A 425 5.09 -5.70 -23.63
N GLU A 426 5.17 -6.13 -22.36
CA GLU A 426 6.27 -5.80 -21.46
C GLU A 426 7.43 -6.79 -21.62
N THR A 427 8.41 -6.42 -22.46
CA THR A 427 9.55 -7.28 -22.82
C THR A 427 10.43 -7.67 -21.63
N GLN A 428 10.41 -6.91 -20.54
CA GLN A 428 11.13 -7.24 -19.30
C GLN A 428 10.74 -8.59 -18.70
N TYR A 429 9.52 -9.08 -18.97
CA TYR A 429 9.06 -10.38 -18.46
C TYR A 429 9.45 -11.56 -19.35
N LEU A 430 10.07 -11.32 -20.50
CA LEU A 430 10.72 -12.39 -21.28
C LEU A 430 11.95 -12.94 -20.54
N GLU A 431 12.53 -12.13 -19.65
CA GLU A 431 13.62 -12.55 -18.78
C GLU A 431 13.09 -13.18 -17.48
N PRO A 432 13.56 -14.38 -17.09
CA PRO A 432 13.14 -15.03 -15.86
C PRO A 432 13.30 -14.18 -14.59
N PHE A 433 14.29 -13.28 -14.56
CA PHE A 433 14.49 -12.34 -13.45
C PHE A 433 13.34 -11.33 -13.33
N GLY A 434 12.97 -10.67 -14.43
CA GLY A 434 11.82 -9.75 -14.43
C GLY A 434 10.52 -10.47 -14.12
N MET A 435 10.37 -11.69 -14.65
CA MET A 435 9.22 -12.55 -14.38
C MET A 435 9.09 -12.95 -12.91
N VAL A 436 10.18 -13.38 -12.23
CA VAL A 436 10.09 -13.73 -10.81
C VAL A 436 9.74 -12.53 -9.94
N SER A 437 10.27 -11.34 -10.26
CA SER A 437 9.91 -10.10 -9.57
C SER A 437 8.43 -9.76 -9.69
N SER A 438 7.81 -10.03 -10.85
CA SER A 438 6.36 -9.88 -11.03
C SER A 438 5.58 -10.93 -10.22
N ILE A 439 5.97 -12.21 -10.31
CA ILE A 439 5.35 -13.32 -9.56
C ILE A 439 5.37 -13.04 -8.05
N GLU A 440 6.51 -12.62 -7.54
CA GLU A 440 6.75 -12.26 -6.14
C GLU A 440 5.82 -11.13 -5.70
N ARG A 441 5.83 -10.02 -6.45
CA ARG A 441 5.08 -8.80 -6.12
C ARG A 441 3.57 -9.04 -6.09
N TYR A 442 3.01 -9.62 -7.15
CA TYR A 442 1.57 -9.89 -7.22
C TYR A 442 1.17 -11.09 -6.35
N GLY A 443 2.11 -12.00 -6.08
CA GLY A 443 1.92 -13.18 -5.24
C GLY A 443 2.15 -12.95 -3.75
N ALA A 444 2.63 -11.77 -3.35
CA ALA A 444 3.00 -11.45 -1.98
C ALA A 444 1.92 -11.85 -0.95
N PRO A 445 0.61 -11.60 -1.18
CA PRO A 445 -0.40 -12.03 -0.20
C PRO A 445 -0.52 -13.54 -0.06
N PHE A 446 -0.32 -14.33 -1.11
CA PHE A 446 -0.24 -15.78 -0.95
C PHE A 446 1.03 -16.19 -0.21
N THR A 447 2.20 -15.66 -0.60
CA THR A 447 3.50 -16.07 -0.04
C THR A 447 3.63 -15.64 1.43
N ILE A 448 3.64 -14.33 1.71
CA ILE A 448 3.73 -13.74 3.05
C ILE A 448 2.51 -14.12 3.89
N GLY A 449 1.30 -14.11 3.33
CA GLY A 449 0.09 -14.45 4.08
C GLY A 449 0.05 -15.90 4.56
N SER A 450 0.50 -16.85 3.73
CA SER A 450 0.61 -18.27 4.12
C SER A 450 1.73 -18.52 5.13
N LEU A 451 2.86 -17.82 4.99
CA LEU A 451 3.96 -17.89 5.96
C LEU A 451 3.55 -17.27 7.31
N TYR A 452 2.83 -16.15 7.29
CA TYR A 452 2.25 -15.53 8.48
C TYR A 452 1.31 -16.51 9.20
N LEU A 453 0.36 -17.10 8.45
CA LEU A 453 -0.59 -18.07 9.01
C LEU A 453 0.15 -19.27 9.62
N THR A 454 1.18 -19.75 8.93
CA THR A 454 2.04 -20.83 9.41
C THR A 454 2.77 -20.45 10.70
N ALA A 455 3.36 -19.25 10.78
CA ALA A 455 4.03 -18.75 11.98
C ALA A 455 3.06 -18.68 13.17
N TYR A 456 1.84 -18.17 12.95
CA TYR A 456 0.78 -18.17 13.96
C TYR A 456 0.46 -19.58 14.47
N LEU A 457 0.25 -20.55 13.57
CA LEU A 457 -0.09 -21.92 13.94
C LEU A 457 1.06 -22.61 14.71
N VAL A 458 2.30 -22.40 14.29
CA VAL A 458 3.49 -22.94 14.96
C VAL A 458 3.66 -22.35 16.35
N LEU A 459 3.61 -21.02 16.49
CA LEU A 459 3.70 -20.34 17.79
C LEU A 459 2.58 -20.75 18.74
N LYS A 460 1.35 -20.92 18.21
CA LYS A 460 0.19 -21.34 18.99
C LYS A 460 0.29 -22.80 19.46
N SER A 461 0.81 -23.71 18.64
CA SER A 461 0.70 -25.16 18.89
C SER A 461 1.96 -25.84 19.46
N GLU A 462 3.13 -25.22 19.33
CA GLU A 462 4.39 -25.74 19.86
C GLU A 462 4.76 -25.16 21.23
N ASN A 463 5.70 -25.82 21.92
CA ASN A 463 6.23 -25.27 23.16
C ASN A 463 7.03 -23.98 22.89
N ALA A 464 7.27 -23.17 23.92
CA ALA A 464 7.82 -21.82 23.76
C ALA A 464 9.13 -21.76 22.98
N VAL A 465 10.07 -22.65 23.27
CA VAL A 465 11.40 -22.67 22.63
C VAL A 465 11.29 -23.21 21.21
N ARG A 466 10.61 -24.35 21.04
CA ARG A 466 10.48 -24.99 19.73
C ARG A 466 9.67 -24.15 18.74
N GLY A 467 8.58 -23.54 19.18
CA GLY A 467 7.76 -22.67 18.34
C GLY A 467 8.56 -21.48 17.82
N LEU A 468 9.29 -20.80 18.71
CA LEU A 468 10.14 -19.67 18.32
C LEU A 468 11.26 -20.12 17.37
N LEU A 469 11.94 -21.23 17.64
CA LEU A 469 13.01 -21.75 16.76
C LEU A 469 12.48 -22.16 15.38
N LEU A 470 11.31 -22.80 15.31
CA LEU A 470 10.70 -23.21 14.04
C LEU A 470 10.27 -22.01 13.18
N CYS A 471 9.98 -20.86 13.79
CA CYS A 471 9.76 -19.60 13.07
C CYS A 471 11.08 -18.88 12.75
N ALA A 472 12.05 -18.90 13.67
CA ALA A 472 13.30 -18.18 13.53
C ALA A 472 14.20 -18.79 12.45
N ILE A 473 14.32 -20.12 12.40
CA ILE A 473 15.25 -20.81 11.50
C ILE A 473 14.95 -20.47 10.03
N PRO A 474 13.71 -20.60 9.50
CA PRO A 474 13.43 -20.23 8.12
C PRO A 474 13.77 -18.77 7.82
N VAL A 475 13.35 -17.84 8.68
CA VAL A 475 13.65 -16.41 8.51
C VAL A 475 15.15 -16.17 8.46
N LEU A 476 15.90 -16.70 9.41
CA LEU A 476 17.34 -16.47 9.49
C LEU A 476 18.14 -17.16 8.37
N LEU A 477 17.61 -18.23 7.78
CA LEU A 477 18.28 -18.91 6.67
C LEU A 477 17.99 -18.28 5.31
N THR A 478 16.87 -17.56 5.16
CA THR A 478 16.40 -17.07 3.85
C THR A 478 16.17 -15.57 3.78
N ALA A 479 16.37 -14.81 4.85
CA ALA A 479 16.23 -13.35 4.84
C ALA A 479 17.33 -12.69 4.00
N ASP A 480 16.94 -11.68 3.23
CA ASP A 480 17.89 -10.73 2.64
C ASP A 480 18.32 -9.71 3.72
N TYR A 481 19.43 -10.01 4.37
CA TYR A 481 20.01 -9.18 5.42
C TYR A 481 20.53 -7.83 4.89
N GLN A 482 21.06 -7.80 3.68
CA GLN A 482 21.64 -6.58 3.11
C GLN A 482 20.52 -5.60 2.78
N GLY A 483 19.47 -6.08 2.11
CA GLY A 483 18.28 -5.29 1.82
C GLY A 483 17.54 -4.86 3.08
N SER A 484 17.39 -5.76 4.08
CA SER A 484 16.78 -5.40 5.38
C SER A 484 17.59 -4.35 6.17
N TYR A 485 18.93 -4.39 6.08
CA TYR A 485 19.81 -3.38 6.66
C TYR A 485 19.69 -2.05 5.91
N ARG A 486 19.72 -2.09 4.57
CA ARG A 486 19.56 -0.92 3.69
C ARG A 486 18.22 -0.23 3.95
N ALA A 487 17.14 -1.00 4.08
CA ALA A 487 15.81 -0.49 4.35
C ALA A 487 15.73 0.33 5.65
N LEU A 488 16.47 -0.08 6.69
CA LEU A 488 16.38 0.50 8.03
C LEU A 488 17.35 1.65 8.26
N ILE A 489 18.65 1.47 7.93
CA ILE A 489 19.72 2.45 8.23
C ILE A 489 20.79 2.51 7.14
N GLY A 490 21.01 1.43 6.39
CA GLY A 490 22.07 1.36 5.37
C GLY A 490 21.85 2.30 4.19
N TYR A 491 20.61 2.78 3.96
CA TYR A 491 20.30 3.80 2.96
C TYR A 491 21.12 5.09 3.16
N GLY A 492 21.62 5.36 4.37
CA GLY A 492 22.45 6.54 4.64
C GLY A 492 23.69 6.65 3.75
N ASN A 493 24.19 5.52 3.23
CA ASN A 493 25.34 5.48 2.33
C ASN A 493 25.02 5.92 0.89
N THR A 494 23.74 5.98 0.50
CA THR A 494 23.30 6.28 -0.86
C THR A 494 22.49 7.58 -0.96
N ILE A 495 22.25 8.29 0.16
CA ILE A 495 21.43 9.51 0.16
C ILE A 495 21.97 10.56 -0.80
N GLU A 496 23.29 10.77 -0.80
CA GLU A 496 23.89 11.83 -1.61
C GLU A 496 23.92 11.49 -3.10
N GLU A 497 24.08 10.20 -3.42
CA GLU A 497 23.92 9.69 -4.78
C GLU A 497 22.48 9.87 -5.27
N ILE A 498 21.49 9.51 -4.45
CA ILE A 498 20.06 9.70 -4.78
C ILE A 498 19.72 11.17 -4.96
N ARG A 499 20.29 12.05 -4.14
CA ARG A 499 20.09 13.50 -4.24
C ARG A 499 20.67 14.04 -5.54
N GLN A 500 21.92 13.67 -5.85
CA GLN A 500 22.57 14.08 -7.09
C GLN A 500 21.80 13.56 -8.31
N GLU A 501 21.38 12.29 -8.31
CA GLU A 501 20.57 11.71 -9.40
C GLU A 501 19.26 12.49 -9.58
N ARG A 502 18.61 12.88 -8.48
CA ARG A 502 17.39 13.70 -8.54
C ARG A 502 17.66 15.10 -9.11
N GLU A 503 18.72 15.76 -8.68
CA GLU A 503 19.15 17.08 -9.18
C GLU A 503 19.54 17.02 -10.66
N ASP A 504 20.18 15.93 -11.10
CA ASP A 504 20.55 15.73 -12.51
C ASP A 504 19.32 15.48 -13.40
N ILE A 505 18.28 14.81 -12.88
CA ILE A 505 17.03 14.53 -13.62
C ILE A 505 16.08 15.73 -13.61
N VAL A 506 15.93 16.40 -12.47
CA VAL A 506 15.12 17.63 -12.31
C VAL A 506 16.03 18.82 -12.60
N ASP A 507 16.40 18.94 -13.88
CA ASP A 507 17.29 19.98 -14.40
C ASP A 507 16.74 21.42 -14.26
N GLU A 508 17.58 22.41 -14.56
CA GLU A 508 17.24 23.85 -14.45
C GLU A 508 15.93 24.21 -15.19
N LYS A 509 15.64 23.56 -16.31
CA LYS A 509 14.39 23.77 -17.06
C LYS A 509 13.18 23.25 -16.30
N ALA A 510 13.28 22.04 -15.74
CA ALA A 510 12.23 21.50 -14.88
C ALA A 510 12.04 22.36 -13.63
N GLU A 511 13.11 22.86 -13.01
CA GLU A 511 13.01 23.77 -11.86
C GLU A 511 12.28 25.08 -12.21
N ALA A 512 12.59 25.68 -13.37
CA ALA A 512 11.90 26.86 -13.86
C ALA A 512 10.40 26.60 -14.06
N PHE A 513 10.04 25.47 -14.67
CA PHE A 513 8.66 25.03 -14.80
C PHE A 513 7.97 24.85 -13.42
N LEU A 514 8.60 24.12 -12.50
CA LEU A 514 8.08 23.84 -11.16
C LEU A 514 7.82 25.14 -10.38
N ALA A 515 8.71 26.13 -10.50
CA ALA A 515 8.54 27.44 -9.89
C ALA A 515 7.32 28.19 -10.45
N LYS A 516 7.08 28.12 -11.77
CA LYS A 516 5.94 28.79 -12.43
C LYS A 516 4.59 28.22 -12.02
N ILE A 517 4.50 26.91 -11.78
CA ILE A 517 3.24 26.26 -11.40
C ILE A 517 2.96 26.30 -9.89
N GLY A 518 3.91 26.79 -9.08
CA GLY A 518 3.77 26.83 -7.61
C GLY A 518 3.84 25.43 -6.97
N ALA A 519 4.72 24.58 -7.49
CA ALA A 519 4.94 23.20 -7.02
C ALA A 519 5.22 23.13 -5.50
N GLY A 520 4.82 22.03 -4.87
CA GLY A 520 5.11 21.79 -3.45
C GLY A 520 4.40 22.72 -2.47
N THR A 521 3.29 23.34 -2.87
CA THR A 521 2.50 24.22 -1.99
C THR A 521 1.10 23.66 -1.70
N ARG A 522 0.45 24.14 -0.64
CA ARG A 522 -0.95 23.79 -0.31
C ARG A 522 -1.98 24.37 -1.29
N LYS A 523 -1.55 25.08 -2.34
CA LYS A 523 -2.44 25.65 -3.36
C LYS A 523 -2.13 24.95 -4.68
N SER A 524 -3.05 24.11 -5.15
CA SER A 524 -2.98 23.56 -6.51
C SER A 524 -3.64 24.51 -7.49
N ILE A 525 -2.99 24.76 -8.63
CA ILE A 525 -3.61 25.41 -9.79
C ILE A 525 -4.43 24.42 -10.63
N GLY A 526 -4.40 23.12 -10.29
CA GLY A 526 -5.09 22.06 -11.02
C GLY A 526 -4.15 21.28 -11.92
N ARG A 527 -4.53 21.11 -13.19
CA ARG A 527 -3.74 20.35 -14.18
C ARG A 527 -3.07 21.25 -15.21
N VAL A 528 -1.80 20.96 -15.50
CA VAL A 528 -0.95 21.62 -16.49
C VAL A 528 -0.58 20.64 -17.59
N LEU A 529 -0.73 21.07 -18.85
CA LEU A 529 -0.14 20.40 -20.00
C LEU A 529 1.26 20.97 -20.22
N TYR A 530 2.27 20.12 -20.11
CA TYR A 530 3.67 20.45 -20.30
C TYR A 530 4.15 19.90 -21.65
N LEU A 531 4.38 20.81 -22.60
CA LEU A 531 4.82 20.49 -23.96
C LEU A 531 6.33 20.71 -24.12
N ARG A 532 6.98 19.74 -24.75
CA ARG A 532 8.43 19.73 -25.04
C ARG A 532 8.70 19.20 -26.46
N ASP A 533 9.95 19.29 -26.89
CA ASP A 533 10.37 18.75 -28.18
C ASP A 533 10.33 17.21 -28.19
N LEU A 534 10.01 16.62 -29.34
CA LEU A 534 9.94 15.17 -29.52
C LEU A 534 11.27 14.45 -29.29
N SER A 535 12.41 15.14 -29.41
CA SER A 535 13.72 14.59 -29.07
C SER A 535 13.94 14.41 -27.56
N ASP A 536 13.16 15.05 -26.70
CA ASP A 536 13.24 14.97 -25.23
C ASP A 536 12.17 14.03 -24.62
N ILE A 537 12.01 12.84 -25.20
CA ILE A 537 11.14 11.80 -24.61
C ILE A 537 11.91 11.09 -23.49
N SER A 538 11.61 11.48 -22.25
CA SER A 538 12.07 10.76 -21.06
C SER A 538 10.92 10.50 -20.09
N TRP A 539 10.38 9.28 -20.14
CA TRP A 539 9.39 8.81 -19.17
C TRP A 539 9.95 8.82 -17.74
N VAL A 540 11.27 8.63 -17.59
CA VAL A 540 11.95 8.71 -16.29
C VAL A 540 11.88 10.13 -15.75
N ARG A 541 12.28 11.14 -16.54
CA ARG A 541 12.20 12.56 -16.17
C ARG A 541 10.79 12.94 -15.74
N ASN A 542 9.78 12.50 -16.48
CA ASN A 542 8.36 12.79 -16.19
C ASN A 542 7.94 12.35 -14.78
N ALA A 543 8.38 11.18 -14.33
CA ALA A 543 8.00 10.69 -13.00
C ALA A 543 8.60 11.56 -11.89
N TYR A 544 9.86 11.97 -12.04
CA TYR A 544 10.56 12.85 -11.09
C TYR A 544 9.93 14.25 -11.06
N VAL A 545 9.70 14.84 -12.24
CA VAL A 545 9.05 16.17 -12.34
C VAL A 545 7.63 16.12 -11.78
N SER A 546 6.84 15.07 -12.04
CA SER A 546 5.50 14.92 -11.46
C SER A 546 5.53 14.77 -9.94
N PHE A 547 6.52 14.07 -9.39
CA PHE A 547 6.71 13.99 -7.93
C PHE A 547 7.00 15.36 -7.33
N GLU A 548 7.84 16.17 -7.96
CA GLU A 548 8.12 17.53 -7.47
C GLU A 548 6.98 18.51 -7.69
N ALA A 549 6.21 18.35 -8.79
CA ALA A 549 5.06 19.19 -9.10
C ALA A 549 3.89 19.05 -8.11
N ALA A 550 3.77 17.90 -7.42
CA ALA A 550 2.67 17.62 -6.50
C ALA A 550 2.43 18.78 -5.50
N PRO A 551 1.19 19.27 -5.34
CA PRO A 551 -0.07 18.65 -5.75
C PRO A 551 -0.56 18.97 -7.17
N VAL A 552 0.20 19.70 -7.98
CA VAL A 552 -0.19 20.05 -9.35
C VAL A 552 -0.09 18.83 -10.26
N SER A 553 -1.15 18.54 -11.03
CA SER A 553 -1.18 17.43 -11.99
C SER A 553 -0.49 17.84 -13.29
N VAL A 554 0.46 17.03 -13.77
CA VAL A 554 1.19 17.33 -15.01
C VAL A 554 0.88 16.26 -16.06
N MET A 555 0.39 16.70 -17.20
CA MET A 555 0.28 15.89 -18.42
C MET A 555 1.41 16.29 -19.36
N TYR A 556 2.07 15.31 -19.97
CA TYR A 556 3.19 15.57 -20.88
C TYR A 556 2.74 15.36 -22.32
N GLY A 557 3.11 16.29 -23.19
CA GLY A 557 2.98 16.15 -24.64
C GLY A 557 4.29 16.50 -25.33
N ASN A 558 4.47 15.98 -26.53
CA ASN A 558 5.66 16.25 -27.33
C ASN A 558 5.25 16.87 -28.67
N ILE A 559 6.00 17.86 -29.13
CA ILE A 559 5.80 18.57 -30.39
C ILE A 559 6.98 18.31 -31.32
N SER A 560 6.69 18.15 -32.60
CA SER A 560 7.69 18.18 -33.68
C SER A 560 7.16 19.07 -34.81
N GLY A 561 7.98 20.03 -35.26
CA GLY A 561 7.61 20.98 -36.32
C GLY A 561 7.30 20.36 -37.67
N GLU A 562 7.80 19.16 -37.94
CA GLU A 562 7.54 18.45 -39.19
C GLU A 562 6.19 17.70 -39.20
N THR A 563 5.64 17.38 -38.01
CA THR A 563 4.54 16.40 -37.88
C THR A 563 3.35 16.89 -37.06
N THR A 564 3.50 17.98 -36.31
CA THR A 564 2.46 18.53 -35.43
C THR A 564 1.89 19.80 -36.05
N ASP A 565 0.66 19.75 -36.54
CA ASP A 565 -0.07 20.94 -36.99
C ASP A 565 -0.94 21.53 -35.86
N SER A 566 -1.51 22.72 -36.09
CA SER A 566 -2.36 23.39 -35.10
C SER A 566 -3.63 22.58 -34.74
N ALA A 567 -4.11 21.71 -35.62
CA ALA A 567 -5.27 20.85 -35.34
C ALA A 567 -4.90 19.70 -34.40
N ALA A 568 -3.75 19.06 -34.59
CA ALA A 568 -3.20 18.06 -33.69
C ALA A 568 -2.87 18.66 -32.32
N LEU A 569 -2.34 19.89 -32.29
CA LEU A 569 -2.09 20.62 -31.04
C LEU A 569 -3.40 20.96 -30.30
N LEU A 570 -4.42 21.46 -31.00
CA LEU A 570 -5.75 21.70 -30.42
C LEU A 570 -6.31 20.42 -29.78
N LYS A 571 -6.25 19.31 -30.50
CA LYS A 571 -6.69 18.01 -29.99
C LYS A 571 -5.91 17.59 -28.74
N THR A 572 -4.59 17.79 -28.72
CA THR A 572 -3.74 17.48 -27.56
C THR A 572 -4.15 18.32 -26.34
N ILE A 573 -4.44 19.61 -26.53
CA ILE A 573 -4.92 20.50 -25.47
C ILE A 573 -6.27 20.00 -24.94
N GLU A 574 -7.22 19.68 -25.82
CA GLU A 574 -8.56 19.19 -25.44
C GLU A 574 -8.51 17.85 -24.69
N GLU A 575 -7.73 16.89 -25.17
CA GLU A 575 -7.60 15.55 -24.58
C GLU A 575 -6.83 15.56 -23.24
N SER A 576 -5.96 16.54 -23.03
CA SER A 576 -5.22 16.68 -21.76
C SER A 576 -6.13 17.01 -20.56
N HIS A 577 -7.27 17.66 -20.83
CA HIS A 577 -8.13 18.26 -19.83
C HIS A 577 -7.38 19.22 -18.87
N ALA A 578 -6.28 19.82 -19.31
CA ALA A 578 -5.52 20.77 -18.53
C ALA A 578 -6.21 22.14 -18.50
N GLY A 579 -6.12 22.82 -17.36
CA GLY A 579 -6.53 24.23 -17.24
C GLY A 579 -5.41 25.20 -17.62
N TYR A 580 -4.18 24.70 -17.75
CA TYR A 580 -2.98 25.48 -18.01
C TYR A 580 -2.07 24.77 -19.01
N LEU A 581 -1.27 25.56 -19.72
CA LEU A 581 -0.29 25.13 -20.69
C LEU A 581 1.07 25.75 -20.35
N TYR A 582 2.13 24.95 -20.42
CA TYR A 582 3.51 25.41 -20.38
C TYR A 582 4.29 24.74 -21.51
N VAL A 583 5.13 25.51 -22.18
CA VAL A 583 5.89 25.04 -23.35
C VAL A 583 7.35 25.44 -23.17
N GLU A 584 8.24 24.45 -23.16
CA GLU A 584 9.68 24.68 -23.24
C GLU A 584 10.08 25.24 -24.61
N PRO A 585 11.24 25.91 -24.74
CA PRO A 585 11.76 26.34 -26.03
C PRO A 585 11.86 25.18 -27.02
N LEU A 586 11.17 25.34 -28.16
CA LEU A 586 11.27 24.49 -29.33
C LEU A 586 12.08 25.24 -30.42
N ASP A 587 12.45 24.56 -31.50
CA ASP A 587 13.06 25.23 -32.67
C ASP A 587 12.16 26.39 -33.17
N GLU A 588 12.78 27.52 -33.57
CA GLU A 588 12.09 28.82 -33.81
C GLU A 588 10.89 28.76 -34.77
N GLU A 589 10.86 27.79 -35.71
CA GLU A 589 9.75 27.58 -36.65
C GLU A 589 8.44 27.12 -35.97
N ASN A 590 8.48 26.67 -34.71
CA ASN A 590 7.32 26.12 -34.00
C ASN A 590 6.47 27.15 -33.25
N GLN A 591 6.92 28.41 -33.12
CA GLN A 591 6.13 29.44 -32.42
C GLN A 591 4.83 29.77 -33.17
N GLU A 592 4.85 29.71 -34.50
CA GLU A 592 3.67 29.97 -35.34
C GLU A 592 2.53 28.96 -35.09
N LEU A 593 2.84 27.75 -34.60
CA LEU A 593 1.84 26.73 -34.25
C LEU A 593 0.85 27.23 -33.19
N PHE A 594 1.29 28.14 -32.32
CA PHE A 594 0.51 28.66 -31.20
C PHE A 594 -0.25 29.94 -31.53
N ALA A 595 0.10 30.65 -32.63
CA ALA A 595 -0.56 31.88 -33.04
C ALA A 595 -2.10 31.79 -33.13
N PRO A 596 -2.71 30.68 -33.60
CA PRO A 596 -4.17 30.54 -33.64
C PRO A 596 -4.87 30.62 -32.28
N PHE A 597 -4.15 30.39 -31.17
CA PHE A 597 -4.68 30.40 -29.81
C PHE A 597 -4.40 31.71 -29.07
N MET A 598 -3.71 32.67 -29.69
CA MET A 598 -3.37 33.95 -29.05
C MET A 598 -4.38 35.03 -29.41
N ASP A 599 -4.79 35.84 -28.43
CA ASP A 599 -5.68 37.00 -28.65
C ASP A 599 -4.87 38.31 -28.67
N GLY A 600 -4.25 38.61 -29.81
CA GLY A 600 -3.52 39.86 -30.06
C GLY A 600 -2.20 40.02 -29.30
N THR A 601 -1.73 38.98 -28.59
CA THR A 601 -0.42 38.93 -27.92
C THR A 601 0.47 37.89 -28.60
N GLU A 602 1.79 38.11 -28.58
CA GLU A 602 2.74 37.12 -29.10
C GLU A 602 2.92 35.98 -28.10
N PHE A 603 3.02 34.77 -28.63
CA PHE A 603 3.35 33.60 -27.83
C PHE A 603 4.81 33.67 -27.37
N SER A 604 5.09 33.18 -26.16
CA SER A 604 6.42 33.16 -25.57
C SER A 604 6.65 31.84 -24.84
N TYR A 605 7.80 31.22 -25.07
CA TYR A 605 8.23 30.04 -24.32
C TYR A 605 8.45 30.37 -22.84
N ASP A 606 8.58 29.33 -22.02
CA ASP A 606 8.83 29.43 -20.57
C ASP A 606 7.78 30.26 -19.80
N THR A 607 6.61 30.41 -20.41
CA THR A 607 5.47 31.16 -19.88
C THR A 607 4.33 30.21 -19.57
N LEU A 608 3.74 30.36 -18.38
CA LEU A 608 2.55 29.61 -18.00
C LEU A 608 1.32 30.33 -18.59
N TYR A 609 0.55 29.62 -19.39
CA TYR A 609 -0.70 30.11 -19.97
C TYR A 609 -1.89 29.46 -19.30
N ARG A 610 -2.93 30.23 -19.04
CA ARG A 610 -4.26 29.73 -18.70
C ARG A 610 -5.00 29.41 -19.99
N ILE A 611 -5.58 28.21 -20.05
CA ILE A 611 -6.42 27.77 -21.17
C ILE A 611 -7.86 28.26 -20.89
N ILE A 612 -8.42 29.04 -21.82
CA ILE A 612 -9.78 29.57 -21.72
C ILE A 612 -10.55 29.16 -22.98
N GLU A 613 -11.76 28.64 -22.79
CA GLU A 613 -12.69 28.41 -23.89
C GLU A 613 -13.60 29.63 -24.03
N ASN A 614 -13.60 30.27 -25.20
CA ASN A 614 -14.44 31.43 -25.52
C ASN A 614 -15.08 31.25 -26.90
N ASP A 615 -16.42 31.26 -26.96
CA ASP A 615 -17.20 31.06 -28.19
C ASP A 615 -16.79 29.83 -29.03
N GLY A 616 -16.44 28.72 -28.36
CA GLY A 616 -16.01 27.47 -29.01
C GLY A 616 -14.58 27.51 -29.58
N ARG A 617 -13.77 28.51 -29.19
CA ARG A 617 -12.34 28.60 -29.49
C ARG A 617 -11.53 28.53 -28.21
N ILE A 618 -10.36 27.88 -28.29
CA ILE A 618 -9.38 27.87 -27.20
C ILE A 618 -8.47 29.10 -27.33
N LEU A 619 -8.30 29.83 -26.23
CA LEU A 619 -7.40 30.96 -26.09
C LEU A 619 -6.38 30.71 -24.97
N LEU A 620 -5.15 31.16 -25.19
CA LEU A 620 -4.06 31.10 -24.23
C LEU A 620 -3.81 32.50 -23.65
N VAL A 621 -3.98 32.64 -22.34
CA VAL A 621 -3.77 33.90 -21.63
C VAL A 621 -2.59 33.76 -20.67
N PRO A 622 -1.52 34.57 -20.80
CA PRO A 622 -0.35 34.46 -19.93
C PRO A 622 -0.72 34.73 -18.46
N VAL A 623 -0.23 33.88 -17.57
CA VAL A 623 -0.36 34.05 -16.12
C VAL A 623 0.78 34.96 -15.64
N ALA A 624 0.41 36.04 -14.96
CA ALA A 624 1.35 37.05 -14.44
C ALA A 624 2.21 36.53 -13.28
#